data_AF-A0A401G7I5-F1
#
_entry.id   AF-A0A401G7I5-F1
#
_cell.length_a   1.000
_cell.length_b   1.000
_cell.length_c   1.000
_cell.angle_alpha   90.00
_cell.angle_beta   90.00
_cell.angle_gamma   90.00
#
_symmetry.space_group_name_H-M   'P 1'
#
loop_
_entity.id
_entity.type
_entity.pdbx_description
1 polymer ?
#
loop_
_entity_poly.entity_id
_entity_poly.type
_entity_poly.pdbx_seq_one_letter_code
_entity_poly.pdbx_strand_id
1 'polypeptide(L)' 'MAVQELDMITDVFNRLVSSCHAKCISPRYAEGDLNKGESVCIDRCVAKFFEVNKKVGEKLQNMGANAGAAAGGQSAFGSL' A
#
# COMPACT_ATOMS: atom_id res chain seq x y z
N MET A 1 -2.30 -0.79 -20.72
CA MET A 1 -1.91 0.36 -19.89
C MET A 1 -3.08 0.80 -19.01
N ALA A 2 -4.18 1.34 -19.54
CA ALA A 2 -5.31 1.83 -18.72
C ALA A 2 -5.93 0.78 -17.79
N VAL A 3 -6.08 -0.49 -18.22
CA VAL A 3 -6.64 -1.56 -17.37
C VAL A 3 -5.75 -1.85 -16.15
N GLN A 4 -4.43 -1.85 -16.32
CA GLN A 4 -3.50 -2.11 -15.21
C GLN A 4 -3.53 -0.99 -14.16
N GLU A 5 -3.72 0.26 -14.58
CA GLU A 5 -3.87 1.39 -13.65
C GLU A 5 -5.16 1.26 -12.84
N LEU A 6 -6.26 0.84 -13.47
CA LEU A 6 -7.53 0.59 -12.79
C LEU A 6 -7.44 -0.60 -11.83
N ASP A 7 -6.77 -1.68 -12.21
CA ASP A 7 -6.57 -2.85 -11.35
C ASP A 7 -5.77 -2.47 -10.09
N MET A 8 -4.73 -1.66 -10.24
CA MET A 8 -3.93 -1.15 -9.12
C MET A 8 -4.76 -0.29 -8.17
N ILE A 9 -5.55 0.65 -8.69
CA ILE A 9 -6.42 1.51 -7.86
C ILE A 9 -7.45 0.66 -7.10
N THR A 10 -8.00 -0.35 -7.76
CA THR A 10 -8.99 -1.26 -7.16
C THR A 10 -8.41 -2.09 -6.03
N ASP A 11 -7.20 -2.65 -6.21
CA ASP A 11 -6.51 -3.39 -5.13
C ASP A 11 -6.20 -2.47 -3.93
N VAL A 12 -5.71 -1.26 -4.19
CA VAL A 12 -5.44 -0.26 -3.14
C VAL A 12 -6.71 0.08 -2.36
N PHE A 13 -7.82 0.32 -3.05
CA PHE A 13 -9.10 0.63 -2.42
C PHE A 13 -9.58 -0.52 -1.53
N ASN A 14 -9.57 -1.76 -2.03
CA ASN A 14 -10.02 -2.92 -1.25
C ASN A 14 -9.16 -3.15 0.00
N ARG A 15 -7.84 -2.98 -0.11
CA ARG A 15 -6.92 -3.08 1.03
C ARG A 15 -7.13 -1.97 2.04
N LEU A 16 -7.39 -0.74 1.59
CA LEU A 16 -7.67 0.40 2.44
C LEU A 16 -8.96 0.18 3.25
N VAL A 17 -10.04 -0.23 2.57
CA VAL A 17 -11.34 -0.50 3.22
C VAL A 17 -11.19 -1.61 4.27
N SER A 18 -10.59 -2.74 3.88
CA SER A 18 -10.36 -3.87 4.79
C SER A 18 -9.51 -3.47 6.01
N SER A 19 -8.42 -2.72 5.79
CA SER A 19 -7.53 -2.30 6.88
C SER A 19 -8.19 -1.32 7.84
N CYS A 20 -8.92 -0.33 7.32
CA CYS A 20 -9.56 0.68 8.16
C CYS A 20 -10.79 0.13 8.88
N HIS A 21 -11.56 -0.75 8.24
CA HIS A 21 -12.64 -1.46 8.92
C HIS A 21 -12.11 -2.27 10.10
N ALA A 22 -11.08 -3.09 9.90
CA ALA A 22 -10.49 -3.92 10.97
C ALA A 22 -9.86 -3.10 12.12
N LYS A 23 -9.42 -1.86 11.87
CA LYS A 23 -8.79 -1.00 12.88
C LYS A 23 -9.76 -0.10 13.62
N CYS A 24 -10.80 0.37 12.94
CA CYS A 24 -11.67 1.43 13.46
C CYS A 24 -13.05 0.93 13.85
N ILE A 25 -13.53 -0.18 13.29
CA ILE A 25 -14.87 -0.69 13.56
C ILE A 25 -14.80 -1.88 14.50
N SER A 26 -15.53 -1.78 15.61
CA SER A 26 -15.65 -2.87 16.57
C SER A 26 -16.50 -4.00 15.96
N PRO A 27 -16.14 -5.29 16.15
CA PRO A 27 -17.00 -6.40 15.75
C PRO A 27 -18.27 -6.51 16.62
N ARG A 28 -18.37 -5.73 17.70
CA ARG A 28 -19.59 -5.57 18.51
C ARG A 28 -20.36 -4.37 18.01
N TYR A 29 -21.33 -4.62 17.14
CA TYR A 29 -22.21 -3.61 16.57
C TYR A 29 -23.37 -3.32 17.52
N ALA A 30 -23.36 -2.14 18.13
CA ALA A 30 -24.45 -1.67 18.99
C ALA A 30 -25.51 -0.88 18.21
N GLU A 31 -25.10 -0.23 17.13
CA GLU A 31 -25.90 0.65 16.27
C GLU A 31 -25.42 0.52 14.82
N GLY A 32 -26.27 0.91 13.86
CA GLY A 32 -25.96 0.79 12.42
C GLY A 32 -25.19 1.97 11.85
N ASP A 33 -25.22 3.11 12.54
CA ASP A 33 -24.50 4.31 12.15
C ASP A 33 -23.10 4.35 12.77
N LEU A 34 -22.19 5.03 12.09
CA LEU A 34 -20.84 5.26 12.60
C LEU A 34 -20.91 6.26 13.76
N ASN A 35 -20.34 5.88 14.91
CA ASN A 35 -20.17 6.86 15.97
C ASN A 35 -19.07 7.87 15.61
N LYS A 36 -19.07 9.04 16.28
CA LYS A 36 -18.09 10.10 16.02
C LYS A 36 -16.63 9.62 16.13
N GLY A 37 -16.37 8.66 17.03
CA GLY A 37 -15.04 8.08 17.22
C GLY A 37 -14.61 7.23 16.02
N GLU A 38 -15.50 6.40 15.50
CA GLU A 38 -15.30 5.59 14.30
C GLU A 38 -15.08 6.46 13.07
N SER A 39 -15.89 7.51 12.87
CA SER A 39 -15.72 8.45 11.74
C SER A 39 -14.33 9.09 11.76
N VAL A 40 -13.93 9.67 12.91
CA VAL A 40 -12.61 10.32 13.05
C VAL A 40 -11.47 9.30 12.96
N CYS A 41 -11.68 8.06 13.42
CA CYS A 41 -10.71 6.99 13.26
C CYS A 41 -10.50 6.64 11.78
N ILE A 42 -11.57 6.50 11.00
CA ILE A 42 -11.50 6.19 9.57
C ILE A 42 -10.69 7.25 8.84
N ASP A 43 -10.97 8.54 9.06
CA ASP A 43 -10.21 9.64 8.43
C ASP A 43 -8.71 9.55 8.73
N ARG A 44 -8.37 9.33 10.01
CA ARG A 44 -6.98 9.15 10.45
C ARG A 44 -6.36 7.88 9.86
N CYS A 45 -7.13 6.80 9.73
CA CYS A 45 -6.66 5.55 9.17
C CYS A 45 -6.29 5.70 7.70
N VAL A 46 -7.15 6.37 6.90
CA VAL A 46 -6.90 6.67 5.49
C VAL A 46 -5.62 7.48 5.33
N ALA A 47 -5.48 8.57 6.10
CA ALA A 47 -4.28 9.41 6.07
C ALA A 47 -3.00 8.60 6.36
N LYS A 48 -3.03 7.79 7.43
CA LYS A 48 -1.90 6.92 7.80
C LYS A 48 -1.64 5.83 6.76
N PHE A 49 -2.67 5.27 6.14
CA PHE A 49 -2.52 4.22 5.13
C PHE A 49 -1.70 4.74 3.95
N PHE A 50 -2.01 5.93 3.43
CA PHE A 50 -1.24 6.52 2.34
C PHE A 50 0.17 6.95 2.77
N GLU A 51 0.34 7.47 3.98
CA GLU A 51 1.66 7.80 4.52
C GLU A 51 2.56 6.56 4.61
N VAL A 52 2.02 5.43 5.09
CA VAL A 52 2.73 4.15 5.15
C VAL A 52 3.01 3.61 3.74
N ASN A 53 2.04 3.64 2.83
CA ASN A 53 2.24 3.20 1.44
C ASN A 53 3.37 3.99 0.76
N LYS A 54 3.43 5.30 0.96
CA LYS A 54 4.52 6.15 0.45
C LYS A 54 5.88 5.71 1.01
N LYS A 55 6.00 5.58 2.33
CA LYS A 55 7.26 5.16 3.00
C LYS A 55 7.73 3.78 2.56
N VAL A 56 6.78 2.84 2.38
CA VAL A 56 7.08 1.51 1.85
C VAL A 56 7.58 1.60 0.41
N GLY A 57 6.93 2.41 -0.44
CA GLY A 57 7.36 2.66 -1.81
C GLY A 57 8.78 3.23 -1.89
N GLU A 58 9.09 4.26 -1.10
CA GLU A 58 10.43 4.85 -1.00
C GLU A 58 11.49 3.81 -0.60
N LYS A 59 11.17 2.96 0.39
CA LYS A 59 12.10 1.92 0.85
C LYS A 59 12.33 0.83 -0.19
N LEU A 60 11.28 0.40 -0.90
CA LEU A 60 11.39 -0.58 -1.98
C LEU A 60 12.21 -0.02 -3.15
N GLN A 61 12.03 1.25 -3.52
CA GLN A 61 12.84 1.91 -4.55
C GLN A 61 14.31 1.99 -4.15
N ASN A 62 14.61 2.39 -2.91
CA ASN A 62 15.97 2.42 -2.38
C ASN A 62 16.63 1.03 -2.38
N MET A 63 15.86 -0.02 -2.05
CA MET A 63 16.33 -1.40 -2.12
C MET A 63 16.56 -1.88 -3.56
N GLY A 64 15.68 -1.53 -4.49
CA GLY A 64 15.83 -1.85 -5.92
C GLY A 64 17.05 -1.17 -6.55
N ALA A 65 17.33 0.07 -6.18
CA ALA A 65 18.55 0.77 -6.59
C ALA A 65 19.82 0.08 -6.06
N ASN A 66 19.79 -0.40 -4.82
CA ASN A 66 20.91 -1.16 -4.24
C ASN A 66 21.04 -2.58 -4.83
N ALA A 67 19.94 -3.21 -5.24
CA ALA A 67 19.95 -4.51 -5.92
C ALA A 67 20.48 -4.40 -7.37
N GLY A 68 20.25 -3.27 -8.05
CA GLY A 68 20.84 -2.96 -9.35
C GLY A 68 22.36 -2.79 -9.32
N ALA A 69 22.96 -2.47 -8.16
CA ALA A 69 24.40 -2.37 -7.98
C ALA A 69 25.10 -3.74 -7.83
N ALA A 70 24.36 -4.83 -7.60
CA ALA A 70 24.90 -6.20 -7.54
C ALA A 70 24.77 -6.97 -8.86
N ALA A 71 24.10 -6.41 -9.88
CA ALA A 71 23.90 -7.03 -11.20
C ALA A 71 24.62 -6.29 -12.35
N GLY A 72 25.55 -5.39 -12.03
CA GLY A 72 26.38 -4.66 -12.99
C GLY A 72 27.82 -5.16 -12.98
N GLY A 73 28.06 -6.38 -13.46
CA GLY A 73 29.39 -6.99 -13.33
C GLY A 73 29.73 -8.22 -14.17
N GLN A 74 29.04 -8.53 -15.27
CA GLN A 74 29.68 -9.23 -16.39
C GLN A 74 28.85 -9.16 -17.67
N SER A 75 29.23 -8.26 -18.56
CA SER A 75 29.00 -8.40 -20.00
C SER A 75 30.37 -8.40 -20.66
N ALA A 76 30.49 -9.20 -21.72
CA ALA A 76 31.64 -9.36 -22.63
C ALA A 76 32.69 -10.41 -22.24
N PHE A 77 32.42 -11.69 -22.53
CA PHE A 77 33.24 -12.45 -23.50
C PHE A 77 32.56 -13.79 -23.87
N GLY A 78 32.43 -14.09 -25.16
CA GLY A 78 32.31 -15.48 -25.63
C GLY A 78 30.98 -15.91 -26.21
N SER A 79 30.62 -15.35 -27.37
CA SER A 79 29.94 -16.11 -28.42
C SER A 79 30.81 -17.30 -28.84
N LEU A 80 30.48 -18.48 -28.32
CA LEU A 80 30.74 -19.81 -28.88
C LEU A 80 29.48 -20.66 -28.66
#